data_AF-A0ABC8U6Z9-F1
#
_entry.id   AF-A0ABC8U6Z9-F1
#
_cell.length_a   1.000
_cell.length_b   1.000
_cell.length_c   1.000
_cell.angle_alpha   90.00
_cell.angle_beta   90.00
_cell.angle_gamma   90.00
#
_symmetry.space_group_name_H-M   'P 1'
#
loop_
_entity.id
_entity.type
_entity.pdbx_description
1 polymer ?
#
loop_
_entity_poly.entity_id
_entity_poly.type
_entity_poly.pdbx_seq_one_letter_code
_entity_poly.pdbx_strand_id
1 'polypeptide(L)'
;MLIYDGLHYDALAISPSEGAPEEFDQTIFAAKDRTVGPVERLALNLVKEQQRKRSYTDTANFSLRCGVCYIGVIGQKEAMKHAQATGHVNFQEYR
;
A
#
# COMPACT_ATOMS: atom_id res chain seq x y z
N MET A 1 1.83 -13.30 -5.89
CA MET A 1 0.97 -12.60 -4.91
C MET A 1 1.28 -11.10 -4.99
N LEU A 2 0.40 -10.22 -4.52
CA LEU A 2 0.64 -8.77 -4.48
C LEU A 2 0.47 -8.25 -3.06
N ILE A 3 1.24 -7.22 -2.70
CA ILE A 3 1.03 -6.40 -1.51
C ILE A 3 0.56 -5.01 -1.94
N TYR A 4 -0.34 -4.42 -1.16
CA TYR A 4 -0.87 -3.09 -1.41
C TYR A 4 -0.66 -2.22 -0.19
N ASP A 5 -0.04 -1.06 -0.38
CA ASP A 5 0.28 -0.13 0.70
C ASP A 5 -0.73 1.02 0.84
N GLY A 6 -1.80 1.04 0.05
CA GLY A 6 -2.77 2.13 0.01
C GLY A 6 -2.63 3.05 -1.20
N LEU A 7 -1.52 3.02 -1.92
CA LEU A 7 -1.30 3.75 -3.19
C LEU A 7 -0.71 2.87 -4.28
N HIS A 8 0.24 1.99 -3.94
CA HIS A 8 1.01 1.17 -4.87
C HIS A 8 0.77 -0.32 -4.62
N TYR A 9 0.86 -1.08 -5.71
CA TYR A 9 0.92 -2.53 -5.67
C TYR A 9 2.34 -2.98 -5.98
N ASP A 10 2.90 -3.81 -5.11
CA ASP A 10 4.19 -4.47 -5.33
C ASP A 10 4.02 -5.98 -5.43
N ALA A 11 4.88 -6.61 -6.22
CA ALA A 11 4.94 -8.07 -6.31
C ALA A 11 5.58 -8.67 -5.05
N LEU A 12 4.96 -9.72 -4.50
CA LEU A 12 5.58 -10.53 -3.45
C LEU A 12 6.21 -11.78 -4.05
N ALA A 13 7.46 -12.03 -3.67
CA ALA A 13 8.20 -13.23 -3.98
C ALA A 13 8.66 -13.93 -2.69
N ILE A 14 8.96 -15.23 -2.81
CA ILE A 14 9.57 -16.01 -1.74
C ILE A 14 10.95 -16.47 -2.20
N SER A 15 11.98 -16.03 -1.49
CA SER A 15 13.35 -16.49 -1.68
C SER A 15 13.60 -17.79 -0.90
N PRO A 16 14.41 -18.73 -1.42
CA PRO A 16 14.70 -19.99 -0.74
C PRO A 16 15.55 -19.80 0.54
N SER A 17 16.34 -18.75 0.60
CA SER A 17 17.11 -18.33 1.77
C SER A 17 17.45 -16.84 1.69
N GLU A 18 17.85 -16.26 2.81
CA GLU A 18 18.40 -14.90 2.84
C GLU A 18 19.66 -14.81 1.95
N GLY A 19 19.73 -13.78 1.11
CA GLY A 19 20.84 -13.56 0.17
C GLY A 19 20.88 -14.50 -1.03
N ALA A 20 19.88 -15.34 -1.24
CA ALA A 20 19.76 -16.13 -2.46
C ALA A 20 19.61 -15.21 -3.70
N PRO A 21 20.18 -15.59 -4.85
CA PRO A 21 19.95 -14.84 -6.10
C PRO A 21 18.46 -14.76 -6.47
N GLU A 22 18.02 -13.61 -6.98
CA GLU A 22 16.61 -13.36 -7.37
C GLU A 22 16.08 -14.35 -8.41
N GLU A 23 16.94 -14.97 -9.21
CA GLU A 23 16.55 -16.02 -10.18
C GLU A 23 15.92 -17.26 -9.52
N PHE A 24 16.16 -17.46 -8.21
CA PHE A 24 15.55 -18.53 -7.43
C PHE A 24 14.25 -18.12 -6.72
N ASP A 25 13.83 -16.86 -6.87
CA ASP A 25 12.61 -16.38 -6.24
C ASP A 25 11.36 -17.00 -6.86
N GLN A 26 10.48 -17.47 -5.99
CA GLN A 26 9.19 -17.99 -6.41
C GLN A 26 8.13 -16.89 -6.35
N THR A 27 7.48 -16.61 -7.47
CA THR A 27 6.36 -15.64 -7.59
C THR A 27 5.03 -16.30 -7.94
N ILE A 28 5.08 -17.53 -8.47
CA ILE A 28 3.92 -18.34 -8.88
C ILE A 28 3.72 -19.47 -7.87
N PHE A 29 2.51 -19.57 -7.33
CA PHE A 29 2.15 -20.54 -6.30
C PHE A 29 0.91 -21.32 -6.74
N ALA A 30 0.91 -22.64 -6.53
CA ALA A 30 -0.28 -23.45 -6.74
C ALA A 30 -1.31 -23.14 -5.63
N ALA A 31 -2.52 -22.78 -6.03
CA ALA A 31 -3.62 -22.58 -5.12
C ALA A 31 -4.48 -23.85 -5.05
N LYS A 32 -4.78 -24.31 -3.84
CA LYS A 32 -5.74 -25.39 -3.58
C LYS A 32 -6.67 -24.94 -2.47
N ASP A 33 -7.97 -25.18 -2.63
CA ASP A 33 -8.99 -24.79 -1.63
C ASP A 33 -8.92 -23.31 -1.23
N ARG A 34 -8.61 -22.42 -2.19
CA ARG A 34 -8.43 -20.96 -2.03
C ARG A 34 -7.26 -20.52 -1.13
N THR A 35 -6.32 -21.41 -0.83
CA THR A 35 -5.09 -21.06 -0.10
C THR A 35 -3.85 -21.41 -0.92
N VAL A 36 -2.76 -20.69 -0.68
CA VAL A 36 -1.40 -21.00 -1.16
C VAL A 36 -0.56 -21.73 -0.10
N GLY A 37 -1.21 -22.27 0.94
CA GLY A 37 -0.59 -23.06 1.98
C GLY A 37 0.28 -22.20 2.93
N PRO A 38 1.44 -22.71 3.39
CA PRO A 38 2.28 -22.03 4.38
C PRO A 38 2.76 -20.63 3.97
N VAL A 39 2.86 -20.38 2.66
CA VAL A 39 3.28 -19.09 2.08
C VAL A 39 2.34 -17.95 2.49
N GLU A 40 1.04 -18.24 2.63
CA GLU A 40 0.05 -17.25 3.05
C GLU A 40 0.37 -16.66 4.43
N ARG A 41 0.83 -17.51 5.37
CA ARG A 41 1.23 -17.08 6.71
C ARG A 41 2.47 -16.18 6.67
N LEU A 42 3.43 -16.47 5.79
CA LEU A 42 4.63 -15.63 5.62
C LEU A 42 4.25 -14.25 5.09
N ALA A 43 3.39 -14.19 4.06
CA ALA A 43 2.87 -12.94 3.52
C ALA A 43 2.10 -12.14 4.59
N LEU A 44 1.24 -12.78 5.38
CA LEU A 44 0.50 -12.13 6.46
C LEU A 44 1.42 -11.58 7.56
N ASN A 45 2.51 -12.29 7.89
CA ASN A 45 3.48 -11.80 8.87
C ASN A 45 4.23 -10.56 8.37
N LEU A 46 4.62 -10.55 7.09
CA LEU A 46 5.22 -9.38 6.45
C LEU A 46 4.26 -8.18 6.49
N VAL A 47 2.99 -8.37 6.12
CA VAL A 47 1.98 -7.30 6.16
C VAL A 47 1.82 -6.74 7.59
N LYS A 48 1.73 -7.61 8.60
CA LYS A 48 1.64 -7.17 10.01
C LYS A 48 2.86 -6.36 10.44
N GLU A 49 4.05 -6.72 9.98
CA GLU A 49 5.26 -5.97 10.28
C GLU A 49 5.26 -4.59 9.60
N GLN A 50 4.92 -4.52 8.32
CA GLN A 50 4.82 -3.26 7.58
C GLN A 50 3.75 -2.33 8.18
N GLN A 51 2.62 -2.88 8.61
CA GLN A 51 1.60 -2.12 9.34
C GLN A 51 2.13 -1.57 10.67
N ARG A 52 2.86 -2.36 11.47
CA ARG A 52 3.49 -1.87 12.72
C ARG A 52 4.48 -0.74 12.46
N LYS A 53 5.24 -0.81 11.35
CA LYS A 53 6.16 0.24 10.89
C LYS A 53 5.45 1.47 10.31
N ARG A 54 4.12 1.42 10.13
CA ARG A 54 3.33 2.41 9.41
C ARG A 54 3.88 2.68 8.00
N SER A 55 4.38 1.63 7.35
CA SER A 55 4.86 1.64 5.97
C SER A 55 3.70 1.41 5.00
N TYR A 56 2.70 2.30 5.08
CA TYR A 56 1.52 2.31 4.23
C TYR A 56 0.92 3.73 4.24
N THR A 57 0.14 4.06 3.21
CA THR A 57 -0.62 5.29 3.12
C THR A 57 -2.09 5.01 3.40
N ASP A 58 -2.61 5.56 4.51
CA ASP A 58 -4.03 5.52 4.81
C ASP A 58 -4.78 6.58 4.00
N THR A 59 -5.17 6.25 2.76
CA THR A 59 -5.89 7.19 1.88
C THR A 59 -7.25 7.60 2.44
N ALA A 60 -7.78 6.93 3.46
CA ALA A 60 -9.01 7.34 4.12
C ALA A 60 -8.78 8.43 5.18
N ASN A 61 -7.61 8.47 5.82
CA ASN A 61 -7.36 9.33 6.98
C ASN A 61 -6.11 10.21 6.91
N PHE A 62 -5.29 10.12 5.86
CA PHE A 62 -4.14 11.01 5.66
C PHE A 62 -4.55 12.49 5.58
N SER A 63 -3.71 13.33 6.17
CA SER A 63 -3.88 14.79 6.16
C SER A 63 -3.27 15.36 4.89
N LEU A 64 -4.11 16.00 4.07
CA LEU A 64 -3.70 16.62 2.83
C LEU A 64 -3.88 18.13 2.90
N ARG A 65 -2.95 18.87 2.31
CA ARG A 65 -3.08 20.32 2.10
C ARG A 65 -3.21 20.60 0.62
N CYS A 66 -4.21 21.41 0.26
CA CYS A 66 -4.31 21.94 -1.09
C CYS A 66 -3.15 22.92 -1.35
N GLY A 67 -2.33 22.68 -2.37
CA GLY A 67 -1.21 23.54 -2.75
C GLY A 67 -1.61 24.86 -3.41
N VAL A 68 -2.90 25.09 -3.67
CA VAL A 68 -3.41 26.33 -4.29
C VAL A 68 -4.02 27.26 -3.25
N CYS A 69 -4.92 26.76 -2.40
CA CYS A 69 -5.63 27.56 -1.41
C CYS A 69 -5.29 27.22 0.05
N TYR A 70 -4.35 26.29 0.28
CA TYR A 70 -3.80 25.93 1.59
C TYR A 70 -4.80 25.34 2.61
N ILE A 71 -6.03 25.03 2.19
CA ILE A 71 -7.03 24.35 3.02
C ILE A 71 -6.55 22.92 3.28
N GLY A 72 -6.61 22.51 4.55
CA GLY A 72 -6.40 21.13 5.00
C GLY A 72 -7.66 20.31 4.81
N VAL A 73 -7.52 19.10 4.29
CA VAL A 73 -8.59 18.11 4.09
C VAL A 73 -8.11 16.75 4.56
N ILE A 74 -9.04 15.90 5.02
CA ILE A 74 -8.75 14.57 5.54
C ILE A 74 -9.24 13.52 4.56
N GLY A 75 -8.33 12.66 4.11
CA GLY A 75 -8.70 11.55 3.26
C GLY A 75 -8.99 11.94 1.81
N GLN A 76 -9.06 10.92 0.97
CA GLN A 76 -9.29 11.07 -0.46
C GLN A 76 -10.69 11.63 -0.72
N LYS A 77 -11.66 11.28 0.13
CA LYS A 77 -13.05 11.71 -0.01
C LYS A 77 -13.18 13.23 0.10
N GLU A 78 -12.51 13.85 1.06
CA GLU A 78 -12.56 15.30 1.21
C GLU A 78 -11.72 16.01 0.14
N ALA A 79 -10.54 15.48 -0.20
CA ALA A 79 -9.75 16.00 -1.32
C ALA A 79 -10.53 15.99 -2.64
N MET A 80 -11.27 14.92 -2.93
CA MET A 80 -12.13 14.83 -4.12
C MET A 80 -13.26 15.86 -4.10
N LYS A 81 -13.93 16.05 -2.96
CA LYS A 81 -14.97 17.09 -2.80
C LYS A 81 -14.38 18.49 -3.00
N HIS A 82 -13.21 18.75 -2.42
CA HIS A 82 -12.49 20.01 -2.58
C HIS A 82 -12.13 20.28 -4.04
N ALA A 83 -11.57 19.27 -4.72
CA ALA A 83 -11.24 19.36 -6.14
C ALA A 83 -12.46 19.62 -7.01
N GLN A 84 -13.59 18.96 -6.74
CA GLN A 84 -14.85 19.18 -7.47
C GLN A 84 -15.41 20.59 -7.25
N ALA A 85 -15.33 21.11 -6.03
CA ALA A 85 -15.87 22.43 -5.69
C ALA A 85 -14.98 23.60 -6.18
N THR A 86 -13.67 23.40 -6.24
CA THR A 86 -12.70 24.48 -6.48
C THR A 86 -11.89 24.34 -7.77
N GLY A 87 -11.86 23.16 -8.39
CA GLY A 87 -10.96 22.83 -9.49
C GLY A 87 -9.51 22.57 -9.06
N HIS A 88 -9.18 22.64 -7.77
CA HIS A 88 -7.82 22.40 -7.28
C HIS A 88 -7.49 20.91 -7.17
N VAL A 89 -6.44 20.46 -7.87
CA VAL A 89 -5.99 19.05 -7.85
C VAL A 89 -4.59 18.85 -7.27
N ASN A 90 -3.89 19.93 -6.92
CA ASN A 90 -2.57 19.86 -6.28
C ASN A 90 -2.77 19.65 -4.78
N PHE A 91 -2.60 18.41 -4.29
CA PHE A 91 -2.63 18.07 -2.88
C PHE A 91 -1.28 17.49 -2.44
N GLN A 92 -0.85 17.87 -1.24
CA GLN A 92 0.37 17.38 -0.62
C GLN A 92 0.04 16.80 0.75
N GLU A 93 0.49 15.58 1.00
CA GLU A 93 0.43 15.00 2.34
C GLU A 93 1.36 15.76 3.29
N TYR A 94 0.89 16.03 4.49
CA TYR A 94 1.70 16.63 5.56
C TYR A 94 1.44 15.92 6.88
N ARG A 95 2.46 15.95 7.74
CA ARG A 95 2.40 15.43 9.12
C ARG A 95 2.49 16.59 10.11
#